data_AF-A0A1G9ITI4-F1
#
_entry.id   AF-A0A1G9ITI4-F1
#
_cell.length_a   1.000
_cell.length_b   1.000
_cell.length_c   1.000
_cell.angle_alpha   90.00
_cell.angle_beta   90.00
_cell.angle_gamma   90.00
#
_symmetry.space_group_name_H-M   'P 1'
#
loop_
_entity.id
_entity.type
_entity.pdbx_description
1 polymer ?
#
loop_
_entity_poly.entity_id
_entity_poly.type
_entity_poly.pdbx_seq_one_letter_code
_entity_poly.pdbx_strand_id
1 'polypeptide(L)'
;MTIKNKYKINDISKYLCDEFKAHEITREEFLNLSENHSTIQLNDNSRVYKIIDSNFIQSLLSEKEKAEIQITIDHFNKIYDDIEYSSYEYQISTGNLIIIILESTDKDMLSSFTIDGIGDFVFNYLSKFIDDDIEKSENPLDEVIEELKYFKPYGKYFK
;
A
#
# COMPACT_ATOMS: atom_id res chain seq x y z
N MET A 1 -12.59 18.60 16.36
CA MET A 1 -12.68 19.13 14.99
C MET A 1 -13.50 18.17 14.16
N THR A 2 -14.53 18.63 13.47
CA THR A 2 -15.39 17.78 12.63
C THR A 2 -14.72 17.65 11.28
N ILE A 3 -14.09 16.51 11.01
CA ILE A 3 -13.46 16.21 9.73
C ILE A 3 -14.55 16.34 8.65
N LYS A 4 -14.40 17.31 7.74
CA LYS A 4 -15.26 17.40 6.55
C LYS A 4 -14.72 16.41 5.53
N ASN A 5 -15.02 15.12 5.71
CA ASN A 5 -14.77 14.13 4.67
C ASN A 5 -15.63 14.50 3.45
N LYS A 6 -15.00 14.97 2.37
CA LYS A 6 -15.71 15.47 1.18
C LYS A 6 -15.91 14.41 0.11
N TYR A 7 -15.12 13.35 0.14
CA TYR A 7 -15.04 12.39 -0.95
C TYR A 7 -15.61 11.05 -0.54
N LYS A 8 -16.53 10.55 -1.37
CA LYS A 8 -17.17 9.25 -1.16
C LYS A 8 -16.19 8.15 -1.49
N ILE A 9 -16.16 7.10 -0.66
CA ILE A 9 -15.37 5.91 -0.94
C ILE A 9 -15.71 5.34 -2.31
N ASN A 10 -16.98 5.35 -2.72
CA ASN A 10 -17.40 4.83 -4.02
C ASN A 10 -16.74 5.56 -5.20
N ASP A 11 -16.56 6.88 -5.11
CA ASP A 11 -15.97 7.67 -6.20
C ASP A 11 -14.46 7.37 -6.32
N ILE A 12 -13.78 7.25 -5.17
CA ILE A 12 -12.36 6.89 -5.11
C ILE A 12 -12.17 5.44 -5.58
N SER A 13 -13.04 4.53 -5.14
CA SER A 13 -13.05 3.11 -5.53
C SER A 13 -13.15 2.97 -7.04
N LYS A 14 -14.08 3.69 -7.67
CA LYS A 14 -14.24 3.69 -9.12
C LYS A 14 -12.97 4.17 -9.81
N TYR A 15 -12.37 5.26 -9.35
CA TYR A 15 -11.13 5.77 -9.94
C TYR A 15 -9.96 4.77 -9.79
N LEU A 16 -9.83 4.13 -8.63
CA LEU A 16 -8.81 3.09 -8.42
C LEU A 16 -8.95 1.95 -9.44
N CYS A 17 -10.17 1.50 -9.70
CA CYS A 17 -10.43 0.48 -10.71
C CYS A 17 -10.16 0.98 -12.14
N ASP A 18 -10.69 2.15 -12.49
CA ASP A 18 -10.68 2.67 -13.86
C ASP A 18 -9.27 3.14 -14.29
N GLU A 19 -8.56 3.86 -13.43
CA GLU A 19 -7.28 4.53 -13.75
C GLU A 19 -6.06 3.79 -13.22
N PHE A 20 -6.19 3.12 -12.06
CA PHE A 20 -5.09 2.39 -11.42
C PHE A 20 -5.14 0.88 -11.64
N LYS A 21 -6.09 0.39 -12.44
CA LYS A 21 -6.31 -1.05 -12.67
C LYS A 21 -6.38 -1.86 -11.37
N ALA A 22 -6.85 -1.22 -10.30
CA ALA A 22 -6.96 -1.85 -9.00
C ALA A 22 -8.15 -2.82 -9.02
N HIS A 23 -8.00 -3.94 -8.31
CA HIS A 23 -9.04 -4.94 -8.16
C HIS A 23 -9.45 -4.97 -6.70
N GLU A 24 -10.74 -4.76 -6.42
CA GLU A 24 -11.27 -4.95 -5.08
C GLU A 24 -11.13 -6.42 -4.69
N ILE A 25 -10.68 -6.67 -3.46
CA ILE A 25 -10.56 -7.99 -2.86
C ILE A 25 -11.30 -8.02 -1.53
N THR A 26 -11.75 -9.22 -1.18
CA THR A 26 -12.37 -9.47 0.11
C THR A 26 -11.33 -9.43 1.24
N ARG A 27 -11.83 -9.23 2.47
CA ARG A 27 -11.02 -9.35 3.69
C ARG A 27 -10.34 -10.71 3.79
N GLU A 28 -11.04 -11.79 3.45
CA GLU A 28 -10.48 -13.15 3.47
C GLU A 28 -9.34 -13.30 2.48
N GLU A 29 -9.50 -12.80 1.24
CA GLU A 29 -8.42 -12.80 0.25
C GLU A 29 -7.20 -12.01 0.71
N PHE A 30 -7.39 -10.86 1.35
CA PHE A 30 -6.29 -10.07 1.91
C PHE A 30 -5.56 -10.79 3.07
N LEU A 31 -6.31 -11.41 3.98
CA LEU A 31 -5.74 -12.17 5.09
C LEU A 31 -4.97 -13.42 4.58
N ASN A 32 -5.48 -14.07 3.53
CA ASN A 32 -4.79 -15.20 2.90
C ASN A 32 -3.51 -14.77 2.16
N LEU A 33 -3.52 -13.58 1.55
CA LEU A 33 -2.34 -13.04 0.88
C LEU A 33 -1.21 -12.71 1.85
N SER A 34 -1.54 -12.22 3.05
CA SER A 34 -0.57 -11.75 4.03
C SER A 34 -0.14 -12.80 5.05
N GLU A 35 -0.63 -14.04 4.97
CA GLU A 35 -0.35 -15.14 5.92
C GLU A 35 -0.41 -14.75 7.43
N ASN A 36 -1.20 -13.74 7.80
CA ASN A 36 -1.25 -13.09 9.13
C ASN A 36 -0.06 -12.20 9.52
N HIS A 37 0.86 -11.88 8.61
CA HIS A 37 1.97 -10.96 8.84
C HIS A 37 1.59 -9.48 8.69
N SER A 38 0.44 -9.17 8.08
CA SER A 38 -0.03 -7.79 8.00
C SER A 38 -0.37 -7.25 9.40
N THR A 39 0.35 -6.22 9.84
CA THR A 39 0.03 -5.46 11.06
C THR A 39 -1.21 -4.56 10.89
N ILE A 40 -1.89 -4.63 9.74
CA ILE A 40 -3.00 -3.74 9.41
C ILE A 40 -4.30 -4.32 9.98
N GLN A 41 -4.84 -3.64 11.00
CA GLN A 41 -6.16 -3.95 11.51
C GLN A 41 -7.22 -3.39 10.57
N LEU A 42 -7.97 -4.27 9.91
CA LEU A 42 -9.09 -3.87 9.06
C LEU A 42 -10.33 -3.56 9.90
N ASN A 43 -10.85 -2.34 9.75
CA ASN A 43 -12.17 -1.96 10.23
C ASN A 43 -13.30 -2.62 9.42
N ASP A 44 -14.48 -2.78 10.00
CA ASP A 44 -15.63 -3.44 9.35
C ASP A 44 -16.13 -2.73 8.07
N ASN A 45 -15.77 -1.46 7.90
CA ASN A 45 -16.13 -0.64 6.75
C ASN A 45 -14.95 -0.42 5.79
N SER A 46 -13.92 -1.27 5.88
CA SER A 46 -12.76 -1.19 4.99
C SER A 46 -13.08 -1.80 3.64
N ARG A 47 -12.57 -1.17 2.57
CA ARG A 47 -12.48 -1.76 1.24
C ARG A 47 -11.03 -1.96 0.87
N VAL A 48 -10.70 -3.15 0.43
CA VAL A 48 -9.32 -3.54 0.12
C VAL A 48 -9.19 -3.70 -1.38
N TYR A 49 -8.13 -3.14 -1.94
CA TYR A 49 -7.80 -3.22 -3.35
C TYR A 49 -6.38 -3.71 -3.53
N LYS A 50 -6.13 -4.41 -4.64
CA LYS A 50 -4.79 -4.79 -5.06
C LYS A 50 -4.49 -4.35 -6.50
N ILE A 51 -3.24 -4.01 -6.74
CA ILE A 51 -2.67 -3.81 -8.09
C ILE A 51 -1.54 -4.84 -8.24
N ILE A 52 -1.61 -5.67 -9.28
CA ILE A 52 -0.68 -6.80 -9.51
C ILE A 52 -0.05 -6.80 -10.90
N ASP A 53 -0.42 -5.85 -11.77
CA ASP A 53 0.19 -5.70 -13.09
C ASP A 53 1.55 -5.02 -12.91
N SER A 54 2.63 -5.81 -12.85
CA SER A 54 3.99 -5.31 -12.60
C SER A 54 4.44 -4.30 -13.66
N ASN A 55 4.07 -4.47 -14.93
CA ASN A 55 4.37 -3.50 -15.97
C ASN A 55 3.68 -2.16 -15.70
N PHE A 56 2.43 -2.22 -15.24
CA PHE A 56 1.70 -1.04 -14.85
C PHE A 56 2.31 -0.37 -13.62
N ILE A 57 2.61 -1.12 -12.56
CA ILE A 57 3.26 -0.58 -11.35
C ILE A 57 4.57 0.12 -11.75
N GLN A 58 5.45 -0.55 -12.50
CA GLN A 58 6.71 0.01 -12.97
C GLN A 58 6.55 1.30 -13.80
N SER A 59 5.43 1.46 -14.51
CA SER A 59 5.12 2.70 -15.25
C SER A 59 4.74 3.88 -14.35
N LEU A 60 4.28 3.61 -13.13
CA LEU A 60 3.93 4.62 -12.13
C LEU A 60 5.12 5.06 -11.27
N LEU A 61 6.19 4.27 -11.25
CA LEU A 61 7.35 4.51 -10.40
C LEU A 61 8.28 5.56 -10.98
N SER A 62 8.79 6.42 -10.10
CA SER A 62 9.93 7.28 -10.38
C SER A 62 11.22 6.46 -10.54
N GLU A 63 12.23 7.04 -11.20
CA GLU A 63 13.55 6.40 -11.31
C GLU A 63 14.20 6.14 -9.95
N LYS A 64 13.88 6.95 -8.93
CA LYS A 64 14.33 6.74 -7.56
C LYS A 64 13.72 5.47 -6.95
N GLU A 65 12.40 5.31 -7.06
CA GLU A 65 11.69 4.12 -6.56
C GLU A 65 12.18 2.84 -7.28
N LYS A 66 12.42 2.91 -8.59
CA LYS A 66 12.98 1.78 -9.35
C LYS A 66 14.38 1.40 -8.87
N ALA A 67 15.23 2.38 -8.60
CA ALA A 67 16.55 2.14 -8.05
C ALA A 67 16.49 1.51 -6.66
N GLU A 68 15.57 1.97 -5.80
CA GLU A 68 15.32 1.37 -4.48
C GLU A 68 14.88 -0.09 -4.61
N ILE A 69 13.86 -0.38 -5.43
CA ILE A 69 13.42 -1.76 -5.72
C ILE A 69 14.58 -2.65 -6.12
N GLN A 70 15.43 -2.18 -7.03
CA GLN A 70 16.57 -2.96 -7.48
C GLN A 70 17.55 -3.28 -6.34
N ILE A 71 17.81 -2.32 -5.45
CA ILE A 71 18.65 -2.54 -4.25
C ILE A 71 18.04 -3.62 -3.37
N THR A 72 16.72 -3.61 -3.16
CA THR A 72 16.04 -4.64 -2.35
C THR A 72 16.05 -6.01 -3.00
N ILE A 73 15.83 -6.10 -4.32
CA ILE A 73 15.97 -7.36 -5.06
C ILE A 73 17.39 -7.91 -4.90
N ASP A 74 18.40 -7.05 -5.07
CA ASP A 74 19.80 -7.44 -4.92
C ASP A 74 20.14 -7.89 -3.50
N HIS A 75 19.54 -7.26 -2.49
CA HIS A 75 19.70 -7.62 -1.08
C HIS A 75 19.07 -8.98 -0.78
N PHE A 76 17.83 -9.21 -1.20
CA PHE A 76 17.18 -10.51 -1.04
C PHE A 76 18.04 -11.62 -1.65
N ASN A 77 18.47 -11.44 -2.90
CA ASN A 77 19.31 -12.41 -3.64
C ASN A 77 20.67 -12.69 -3.00
N LYS A 78 21.17 -11.81 -2.12
CA LYS A 78 22.47 -11.98 -1.44
C LYS A 78 22.34 -12.66 -0.08
N ILE A 79 21.23 -12.46 0.62
CA ILE A 79 21.08 -12.87 2.02
C ILE A 79 20.35 -14.20 2.15
N TYR A 80 19.41 -14.47 1.26
CA TYR A 80 18.54 -15.62 1.36
C TYR A 80 18.82 -16.60 0.20
N ASP A 81 19.22 -17.82 0.55
CA ASP A 81 19.40 -18.90 -0.44
C ASP A 81 18.05 -19.44 -0.94
N ASP A 82 17.00 -19.34 -0.12
CA ASP A 82 15.63 -19.81 -0.40
C ASP A 82 14.62 -18.65 -0.20
N ILE A 83 14.60 -17.69 -1.13
CA ILE A 83 13.61 -16.61 -1.12
C ILE A 83 12.26 -17.13 -1.57
N GLU A 84 11.23 -16.95 -0.74
CA GLU A 84 9.87 -17.17 -1.17
C GLU A 84 9.36 -15.98 -2.01
N TYR A 85 9.59 -16.05 -3.32
CA TYR A 85 9.17 -15.02 -4.27
C TYR A 85 7.66 -14.76 -4.27
N SER A 86 6.84 -15.73 -3.84
CA SER A 86 5.39 -15.60 -3.71
C SER A 86 4.93 -14.88 -2.44
N SER A 87 5.83 -14.69 -1.46
CA SER A 87 5.49 -14.06 -0.18
C SER A 87 4.99 -12.62 -0.35
N TYR A 88 4.10 -12.21 0.54
CA TYR A 88 3.52 -10.87 0.55
C TYR A 88 4.60 -9.80 0.61
N GLU A 89 5.54 -9.95 1.54
CA GLU A 89 6.65 -9.02 1.82
C GLU A 89 7.54 -8.85 0.59
N TYR A 90 7.87 -9.95 -0.08
CA TYR A 90 8.64 -9.89 -1.31
C TYR A 90 7.88 -9.13 -2.39
N GLN A 91 6.61 -9.46 -2.62
CA GLN A 91 5.79 -8.87 -3.67
C GLN A 91 5.62 -7.36 -3.50
N ILE A 92 5.33 -6.88 -2.28
CA ILE A 92 5.18 -5.44 -2.01
C ILE A 92 6.52 -4.69 -2.08
N SER A 93 7.62 -5.30 -1.61
CA SER A 93 8.94 -4.65 -1.54
C SER A 93 9.65 -4.59 -2.89
N THR A 94 9.22 -5.42 -3.84
CA THR A 94 9.80 -5.49 -5.19
C THR A 94 8.94 -4.83 -6.27
N GLY A 95 7.87 -4.13 -5.87
CA GLY A 95 6.98 -3.41 -6.81
C GLY A 95 6.16 -4.35 -7.70
N ASN A 96 5.87 -5.56 -7.22
CA ASN A 96 4.98 -6.51 -7.90
C ASN A 96 3.55 -6.47 -7.35
N LEU A 97 3.35 -5.92 -6.16
CA LEU A 97 2.06 -5.78 -5.51
C LEU A 97 1.94 -4.41 -4.84
N ILE A 98 0.79 -3.77 -5.02
CA ILE A 98 0.35 -2.66 -4.16
C ILE A 98 -0.98 -3.07 -3.55
N ILE A 99 -1.11 -2.95 -2.22
CA ILE A 99 -2.39 -3.05 -1.52
C ILE A 99 -2.84 -1.65 -1.11
N ILE A 100 -4.12 -1.36 -1.29
CA ILE A 100 -4.75 -0.12 -0.88
C ILE A 100 -5.95 -0.47 -0.01
N ILE A 101 -6.02 0.10 1.18
CA ILE A 101 -7.14 -0.06 2.10
C ILE A 101 -7.79 1.31 2.25
N LEU A 102 -9.05 1.43 1.88
CA LEU A 102 -9.87 2.61 2.12
C LEU A 102 -10.80 2.35 3.29
N GLU A 103 -10.82 3.24 4.28
CA GLU A 103 -11.64 3.09 5.47
C GLU A 103 -12.64 4.23 5.62
N SER A 104 -13.82 3.91 6.14
CA SER A 104 -14.86 4.89 6.43
C SER A 104 -15.48 4.66 7.80
N THR A 105 -15.64 5.73 8.58
CA THR A 105 -16.38 5.67 9.83
C THR A 105 -17.90 5.62 9.64
N ASP A 106 -18.42 6.11 8.50
CA ASP A 106 -19.85 6.28 8.23
C ASP A 106 -20.37 5.45 7.04
N LYS A 107 -19.52 4.59 6.45
CA LYS A 107 -19.73 3.77 5.25
C LYS A 107 -19.85 4.55 3.93
N ASP A 108 -19.85 5.88 3.93
CA ASP A 108 -20.00 6.68 2.72
C ASP A 108 -18.72 7.45 2.41
N MET A 109 -18.19 8.16 3.40
CA MET A 109 -17.09 9.09 3.22
C MET A 109 -15.75 8.50 3.64
N LEU A 110 -14.70 8.73 2.84
CA LEU A 110 -13.33 8.32 3.17
C LEU A 110 -12.91 8.99 4.48
N SER A 111 -12.43 8.19 5.42
CA SER A 111 -11.94 8.65 6.73
C SER A 111 -10.44 8.44 6.89
N SER A 112 -9.91 7.37 6.33
CA SER A 112 -8.48 7.04 6.32
C SER A 112 -8.17 6.11 5.15
N PHE A 113 -6.90 6.02 4.79
CA PHE A 113 -6.42 4.96 3.91
C PHE A 113 -5.08 4.42 4.40
N THR A 114 -4.72 3.24 3.94
CA THR A 114 -3.38 2.63 4.10
C THR A 114 -2.93 2.10 2.75
N ILE A 115 -1.63 2.21 2.45
CA ILE A 115 -1.02 1.60 1.28
C ILE A 115 0.14 0.72 1.73
N ASP A 116 0.15 -0.53 1.26
CA ASP A 116 1.35 -1.37 1.30
C ASP A 116 1.94 -1.48 -0.11
N GLY A 117 3.28 -1.48 -0.17
CA GLY A 117 4.04 -1.52 -1.42
C GLY A 117 4.54 -0.16 -1.88
N ILE A 118 5.33 -0.20 -2.95
CA ILE A 118 6.02 0.98 -3.50
C ILE A 118 5.11 1.61 -4.54
N GLY A 119 4.72 2.86 -4.32
CA GLY A 119 3.81 3.59 -5.20
C GLY A 119 3.54 5.01 -4.71
N ASP A 120 4.57 5.85 -4.68
CA ASP A 120 4.49 7.23 -4.18
C ASP A 120 3.44 8.04 -4.97
N PHE A 121 3.29 7.75 -6.26
CA PHE A 121 2.26 8.36 -7.11
C PHE A 121 0.84 8.04 -6.62
N VAL A 122 0.57 6.78 -6.28
CA VAL A 122 -0.74 6.33 -5.78
C VAL A 122 -1.00 6.92 -4.40
N PHE A 123 0.02 6.93 -3.52
CA PHE A 123 -0.06 7.56 -2.21
C PHE A 123 -0.38 9.06 -2.32
N ASN A 124 0.40 9.81 -3.09
CA ASN A 124 0.20 11.25 -3.28
C ASN A 124 -1.15 11.57 -3.93
N TYR A 125 -1.70 10.65 -4.74
CA TYR A 125 -3.05 10.76 -5.26
C TYR A 125 -4.09 10.61 -4.14
N LEU A 126 -4.02 9.53 -3.35
CA LEU A 126 -4.97 9.29 -2.25
C LEU A 126 -4.92 10.37 -1.18
N SER A 127 -3.73 10.91 -0.90
CA SER A 127 -3.54 12.00 0.06
C SER A 127 -4.31 13.27 -0.30
N LYS A 128 -4.63 13.51 -1.58
CA LYS A 128 -5.43 14.69 -1.99
C LYS A 128 -6.90 14.58 -1.56
N PHE A 129 -7.38 13.40 -1.20
CA PHE A 129 -8.77 13.19 -0.77
C PHE A 129 -8.96 13.30 0.74
N ILE A 130 -7.87 13.42 1.50
CA ILE A 130 -7.89 13.66 2.94
C ILE A 130 -7.45 15.11 3.16
N ASP A 131 -8.31 15.92 3.78
CA ASP A 131 -8.11 17.37 4.00
C ASP A 131 -7.11 17.66 5.17
N ASP A 132 -6.51 16.63 5.77
CA ASP A 132 -5.56 16.71 6.90
C ASP A 132 -4.11 16.41 6.46
N ASP A 133 -3.13 16.98 7.18
CA ASP A 133 -1.71 16.65 7.04
C ASP A 133 -1.49 15.15 7.35
N ILE A 134 -1.39 14.33 6.30
CA ILE A 134 -1.07 12.91 6.44
C ILE A 134 0.41 12.78 6.77
N GLU A 135 0.72 12.36 7.99
CA GLU A 135 2.06 11.92 8.37
C GLU A 135 2.34 10.53 7.75
N LYS A 136 3.45 10.41 7.02
CA LYS A 136 3.96 9.11 6.56
C LYS A 136 4.45 8.34 7.80
N SER A 137 3.74 7.31 8.25
CA SER A 137 4.20 6.43 9.33
C SER A 137 5.33 5.48 8.88
N GLU A 138 6.17 5.07 9.83
CA GLU A 138 7.21 4.04 9.64
C GLU A 138 6.63 2.66 9.30
N ASN A 139 7.43 1.87 8.60
CA ASN A 139 7.08 0.58 8.04
C ASN A 139 7.59 -0.54 8.98
N PRO A 140 6.79 -1.57 9.31
CA PRO A 140 7.23 -2.67 10.17
C PRO A 140 8.45 -3.45 9.66
N LEU A 141 8.76 -3.41 8.36
CA LEU A 141 9.98 -4.01 7.79
C LEU A 141 11.25 -3.21 8.12
N ASP A 142 11.13 -1.97 8.63
CA ASP A 142 12.26 -1.12 9.01
C ASP A 142 13.03 -1.67 10.22
N GLU A 143 12.38 -2.50 11.04
CA GLU A 143 13.01 -3.19 12.19
C GLU A 143 13.78 -4.46 11.79
N VAL A 144 13.43 -5.09 10.66
CA VAL A 144 14.02 -6.39 10.26
C VAL A 144 15.39 -6.21 9.60
N ILE A 145 15.65 -5.06 8.97
CA ILE A 145 16.92 -4.79 8.30
C ILE A 145 17.33 -3.33 8.56
N GLU A 146 18.38 -3.10 9.37
CA GLU A 146 18.89 -1.73 9.62
C GLU A 146 19.29 -0.99 8.34
N GLU A 147 19.62 -1.71 7.26
CA GLU A 147 19.92 -1.16 5.94
C GLU A 147 18.66 -0.78 5.13
N LEU A 148 17.47 -1.29 5.48
CA LEU A 148 16.18 -0.90 4.92
C LEU A 148 15.54 0.28 5.67
N LYS A 149 16.21 0.91 6.65
CA LYS A 149 15.75 2.21 7.21
C LYS A 149 15.64 3.33 6.15
N TYR A 150 16.17 3.09 4.94
CA TYR A 150 16.02 3.95 3.76
C TYR A 150 14.80 3.58 2.88
N PHE A 151 14.17 2.43 3.14
CA PHE A 151 12.95 1.95 2.49
C PHE A 151 11.73 2.56 3.16
N LYS A 152 10.85 3.18 2.37
CA LYS A 152 9.57 3.71 2.85
C LYS A 152 8.43 3.22 1.96
N PRO A 153 7.82 2.06 2.23
CA PRO A 153 6.46 1.80 1.77
C PRO A 153 5.48 2.62 2.63
N TYR A 154 4.48 3.22 1.99
CA TYR A 154 3.95 4.52 2.39
C TYR A 154 2.76 4.47 3.38
N GLY A 155 2.99 4.96 4.61
CA GLY A 155 2.06 5.77 5.41
C GLY A 155 0.74 5.17 5.94
N LYS A 156 0.60 5.15 7.28
CA LYS A 156 -0.67 5.06 8.00
C LYS A 156 -1.11 6.44 8.49
N TYR A 157 -2.36 6.82 8.22
CA TYR A 157 -3.01 7.92 8.92
C TYR A 157 -3.64 7.38 10.22
N PHE A 158 -3.18 7.88 11.37
CA PHE A 158 -3.81 7.64 12.66
C PHE A 158 -4.58 8.88 13.09
N LYS A 159 -5.77 8.65 13.62
CA LYS A 159 -6.59 9.68 14.28
C LYS A 159 -6.21 9.83 15.74
#